data_AF-A0AAW9J831-F1
#
_entry.id   AF-A0AAW9J831-F1
#
_cell.length_a   1.000
_cell.length_b   1.000
_cell.length_c   1.000
_cell.angle_alpha   90.00
_cell.angle_beta   90.00
_cell.angle_gamma   90.00
#
_symmetry.space_group_name_H-M   'P 1'
#
loop_
_entity.id
_entity.type
_entity.pdbx_description
1 polymer ?
#
loop_
_entity_poly.entity_id
_entity_poly.type
_entity_poly.pdbx_seq_one_letter_code
_entity_poly.pdbx_strand_id
1 'polypeptide(L)'
;VEKEFRGKFKGISQKNPISHLKELGVTHVQLMPISDYKSVDESKLDEPQYNWGYDPQNYNVPEGSYSTNPNDGNVRIKEFKELVKSLHEEGIRVVMDVVYNHTYDTETSLFNLAVPNYYYRTDEEGNFTNGSGCGNEVASEKPMIRRYIKDSVVNWAKEYHIDGFRFDLMGLHD
;
A
#
# COMPACT_ATOMS: atom_id res chain seq x y z
N VAL A 1 17.32 14.74 7.93
CA VAL A 1 15.85 14.69 8.07
C VAL A 1 15.48 15.34 9.38
N GLU A 2 14.65 16.38 9.34
CA GLU A 2 14.09 17.03 10.54
C GLU A 2 13.42 16.01 11.46
N LYS A 3 13.46 16.24 12.77
CA LYS A 3 13.06 15.22 13.75
C LYS A 3 11.58 14.83 13.58
N GLU A 4 10.70 15.79 13.33
CA GLU A 4 9.28 15.56 13.10
C GLU A 4 8.93 14.75 11.84
N PHE A 5 9.84 14.66 10.85
CA PHE A 5 9.58 13.95 9.59
C PHE A 5 10.27 12.58 9.51
N ARG A 6 10.94 12.14 10.57
CA ARG A 6 11.55 10.79 10.59
C ARG A 6 10.44 9.73 10.54
N GLY A 7 10.54 8.80 9.59
CA GLY A 7 9.52 7.77 9.37
C GLY A 7 8.24 8.26 8.68
N LYS A 8 8.24 9.48 8.13
CA LYS A 8 7.09 10.09 7.43
C LYS A 8 7.37 10.26 5.94
N PHE A 9 6.34 10.41 5.12
CA PHE A 9 6.48 10.67 3.68
C PHE A 9 7.35 11.92 3.42
N LYS A 10 7.10 13.01 4.16
CA LYS A 10 7.93 14.23 4.11
C LYS A 10 9.39 14.00 4.46
N GLY A 11 9.72 12.92 5.16
CA GLY A 11 11.09 12.57 5.52
C GLY A 11 11.95 12.27 4.30
N ILE A 12 11.39 11.54 3.32
CA ILE A 12 12.07 11.22 2.05
C ILE A 12 12.19 12.48 1.19
N SER A 13 11.17 13.35 1.18
CA SER A 13 11.19 14.62 0.43
C SER A 13 12.26 15.62 0.88
N GLN A 14 13.00 15.34 1.96
CA GLN A 14 14.09 16.18 2.41
C GLN A 14 15.31 16.06 1.48
N LYS A 15 16.10 17.14 1.41
CA LYS A 15 17.28 17.21 0.54
C LYS A 15 18.28 16.08 0.77
N ASN A 16 18.55 15.72 2.03
CA ASN A 16 19.59 14.74 2.34
C ASN A 16 19.28 13.32 1.80
N PRO A 17 18.10 12.70 2.08
CA PRO A 17 17.73 11.42 1.47
C PRO A 17 17.75 11.43 -0.06
N ILE A 18 17.15 12.45 -0.68
CA ILE A 18 17.08 12.54 -2.14
C ILE A 18 18.47 12.67 -2.76
N SER A 19 19.33 13.54 -2.21
CA SER A 19 20.70 13.72 -2.71
C SER A 19 21.49 12.41 -2.62
N HIS A 20 21.31 11.64 -1.54
CA HIS A 20 21.95 10.35 -1.38
C HIS A 20 21.48 9.33 -2.43
N LEU A 21 20.17 9.23 -2.68
CA LEU A 21 19.62 8.34 -3.71
C LEU A 21 20.13 8.71 -5.11
N LYS A 22 20.20 10.02 -5.40
CA LYS A 22 20.75 10.53 -6.66
C LYS A 22 22.23 10.20 -6.81
N GLU A 23 23.03 10.40 -5.77
CA GLU A 23 24.46 10.07 -5.75
C GLU A 23 24.69 8.56 -5.93
N LEU A 24 23.84 7.73 -5.32
CA LEU A 24 23.86 6.28 -5.49
C LEU A 24 23.59 5.86 -6.95
N GLY A 25 22.94 6.71 -7.74
CA GLY A 25 22.69 6.48 -9.17
C GLY A 25 21.55 5.50 -9.45
N VAL A 26 20.63 5.29 -8.50
CA VAL A 26 19.46 4.44 -8.73
C VAL A 26 18.47 5.10 -9.68
N THR A 27 17.80 4.29 -10.51
CA THR A 27 16.79 4.79 -11.45
C THR A 27 15.38 4.72 -10.88
N HIS A 28 15.15 3.78 -9.95
CA HIS A 28 13.87 3.53 -9.30
C HIS A 28 14.06 3.31 -7.81
N VAL A 29 13.12 3.79 -7.01
CA VAL A 29 12.94 3.41 -5.61
C VAL A 29 11.68 2.57 -5.52
N GLN A 30 11.83 1.34 -5.04
CA GLN A 30 10.69 0.53 -4.64
C GLN A 30 10.34 0.85 -3.19
N LEU A 31 9.14 1.38 -2.98
CA LEU A 31 8.58 1.53 -1.64
C LEU A 31 7.90 0.21 -1.25
N MET A 32 8.16 -0.25 -0.02
CA MET A 32 7.33 -1.27 0.65
C MET A 32 5.86 -0.80 0.71
N PRO A 33 4.88 -1.66 1.06
CA PRO A 33 3.47 -1.30 0.99
C PRO A 33 3.15 0.09 1.58
N ILE A 34 2.61 0.97 0.73
CA ILE A 34 2.17 2.32 1.11
C ILE A 34 0.65 2.46 1.12
N SER A 35 -0.08 1.42 0.73
CA SER A 35 -1.53 1.37 0.94
C SER A 35 -1.82 1.09 2.41
N ASP A 36 -2.87 1.70 2.92
CA ASP A 36 -3.35 1.59 4.29
C ASP A 36 -3.49 0.14 4.76
N TYR A 37 -2.84 -0.16 5.89
CA TYR A 37 -2.74 -1.50 6.50
C TYR A 37 -3.13 -1.47 7.99
N LYS A 38 -3.41 -2.63 8.57
CA LYS A 38 -4.15 -2.69 9.85
C LYS A 38 -3.29 -2.55 11.10
N SER A 39 -2.07 -3.09 11.08
CA SER A 39 -1.30 -3.45 12.28
C SER A 39 -0.64 -2.29 13.03
N VAL A 40 -0.63 -1.07 12.48
CA VAL A 40 -0.14 0.12 13.17
C VAL A 40 -1.33 1.00 13.59
N ASP A 41 -1.47 1.24 14.88
CA ASP A 41 -2.52 2.10 15.42
C ASP A 41 -2.16 3.58 15.23
N GLU A 42 -2.72 4.19 14.18
CA GLU A 42 -2.52 5.59 13.82
C GLU A 42 -3.01 6.59 14.88
N SER A 43 -3.79 6.15 15.88
CA SER A 43 -4.24 7.01 16.99
C SER A 43 -3.18 7.14 18.09
N LYS A 44 -2.18 6.26 18.10
CA LYS A 44 -1.13 6.17 19.14
C LYS A 44 0.22 6.61 18.61
N LEU A 45 0.30 7.87 18.20
CA LEU A 45 1.50 8.47 17.57
C LEU A 45 2.74 8.48 18.47
N ASP A 46 2.54 8.46 19.79
CA ASP A 46 3.63 8.48 20.78
C ASP A 46 4.15 7.08 21.16
N GLU A 47 3.49 6.01 20.69
CA GLU A 47 3.91 4.63 20.93
C GLU A 47 4.74 4.11 19.74
N PRO A 48 5.99 3.65 19.95
CA PRO A 48 6.77 3.02 18.90
C PRO A 48 6.10 1.73 18.42
N GLN A 49 5.65 1.74 17.17
CA GLN A 49 5.04 0.60 16.50
C GLN A 49 5.77 0.36 15.17
N TYR A 50 5.74 -0.87 14.67
CA TYR A 50 6.39 -1.22 13.42
C TYR A 50 5.63 -2.36 12.73
N ASN A 51 5.39 -2.19 11.44
CA ASN A 51 5.06 -3.27 10.54
C ASN A 51 5.63 -2.97 9.15
N TRP A 52 5.76 -4.00 8.33
CA TRP A 52 6.10 -3.89 6.92
C TRP A 52 4.93 -3.43 6.04
N GLY A 53 3.70 -3.61 6.49
CA GLY A 53 2.49 -3.18 5.80
C GLY A 53 1.89 -4.20 4.82
N TYR A 54 2.27 -5.48 4.94
CA TYR A 54 1.71 -6.58 4.12
C TYR A 54 0.36 -7.06 4.60
N ASP A 55 -0.37 -6.25 5.38
CA ASP A 55 -1.66 -6.55 5.97
C ASP A 55 -2.73 -5.52 5.52
N PRO A 56 -3.06 -5.50 4.23
CA PRO A 56 -3.82 -4.40 3.64
C PRO A 56 -5.25 -4.35 4.19
N GLN A 57 -5.70 -3.13 4.48
CA GLN A 57 -7.07 -2.83 4.89
C GLN A 57 -7.79 -2.01 3.81
N ASN A 58 -7.17 -0.93 3.31
CA ASN A 58 -7.76 -0.05 2.30
C ASN A 58 -6.80 0.19 1.11
N TYR A 59 -6.94 -0.61 0.05
CA TYR A 59 -6.01 -0.64 -1.09
C TYR A 59 -5.75 0.69 -1.82
N ASN A 60 -6.69 1.62 -1.77
CA ASN A 60 -6.66 2.88 -2.55
C ASN A 60 -6.39 4.12 -1.69
N VAL A 61 -5.97 3.93 -0.43
CA VAL A 61 -5.68 5.01 0.50
C VAL A 61 -4.22 4.89 0.92
N PRO A 62 -3.43 5.97 0.92
CA PRO A 62 -2.08 5.93 1.49
C PRO A 62 -2.12 5.61 3.00
N GLU A 63 -1.11 4.91 3.49
CA GLU A 63 -0.91 4.61 4.90
C GLU A 63 -0.77 5.90 5.72
N GLY A 64 -1.56 6.03 6.79
CA GLY A 64 -1.59 7.22 7.61
C GLY A 64 -0.51 7.26 8.68
N SER A 65 0.07 6.13 9.11
CA SER A 65 1.22 6.16 10.03
C SER A 65 2.45 6.88 9.44
N TYR A 66 2.56 6.96 8.12
CA TYR A 66 3.58 7.75 7.41
C TYR A 66 3.19 9.21 7.17
N SER A 67 1.96 9.62 7.53
CA SER A 67 1.48 11.01 7.50
C SER A 67 1.92 11.78 8.75
N THR A 68 2.12 13.08 8.61
CA THR A 68 2.31 13.99 9.75
C THR A 68 1.03 14.21 10.56
N ASN A 69 -0.14 14.00 9.96
CA ASN A 69 -1.43 14.04 10.63
C ASN A 69 -2.35 12.95 10.04
N PRO A 70 -2.45 11.75 10.65
CA PRO A 70 -3.32 10.69 10.16
C PRO A 70 -4.81 11.02 10.30
N ASN A 71 -5.19 11.92 11.22
CA ASN A 71 -6.58 12.29 11.46
C ASN A 71 -7.20 13.16 10.35
N ASP A 72 -6.37 13.73 9.46
CA ASP A 72 -6.82 14.42 8.26
C ASP A 72 -6.40 13.62 7.01
N GLY A 73 -7.38 12.98 6.37
CA GLY A 73 -7.16 12.16 5.18
C GLY A 73 -6.54 12.92 4.01
N ASN A 74 -6.67 14.24 3.93
CA ASN A 74 -6.04 15.02 2.86
C ASN A 74 -4.51 15.10 3.04
N VAL A 75 -4.02 15.06 4.29
CA VAL A 75 -2.60 15.22 4.58
C VAL A 75 -1.82 14.02 4.05
N ARG A 76 -2.28 12.78 4.30
CA ARG A 76 -1.60 11.57 3.78
C ARG A 76 -1.54 11.54 2.24
N ILE A 77 -2.61 11.99 1.58
CA ILE A 77 -2.67 12.08 0.11
C ILE A 77 -1.66 13.11 -0.39
N LYS A 78 -1.68 14.32 0.19
CA LYS A 78 -0.79 15.41 -0.20
C LYS A 78 0.68 15.05 0.01
N GLU A 79 1.03 14.54 1.18
CA GLU A 79 2.41 14.25 1.54
C GLU A 79 2.99 13.08 0.72
N PHE A 80 2.18 12.07 0.40
CA PHE A 80 2.62 11.01 -0.49
C PHE A 80 2.86 11.52 -1.91
N LYS A 81 2.00 12.41 -2.44
CA LYS A 81 2.23 13.07 -3.74
C LYS A 81 3.48 13.96 -3.73
N GLU A 82 3.73 14.67 -2.62
CA GLU A 82 4.96 15.47 -2.44
C GLU A 82 6.22 14.58 -2.45
N LEU A 83 6.17 13.39 -1.84
CA LEU A 83 7.22 12.39 -1.93
C LEU A 83 7.47 11.98 -3.38
N VAL A 84 6.45 11.53 -4.10
CA VAL A 84 6.60 11.09 -5.50
C VAL A 84 7.18 12.21 -6.36
N LYS A 85 6.61 13.42 -6.26
CA LYS A 85 7.09 14.60 -6.96
C LYS A 85 8.56 14.89 -6.68
N SER A 86 8.99 14.80 -5.41
CA SER A 86 10.36 15.10 -5.01
C SER A 86 11.39 14.11 -5.56
N LEU A 87 11.01 12.83 -5.73
CA LEU A 87 11.86 11.84 -6.42
C LEU A 87 11.91 12.11 -7.93
N HIS A 88 10.76 12.42 -8.53
CA HIS A 88 10.66 12.74 -9.97
C HIS A 88 11.47 13.98 -10.37
N GLU A 89 11.52 15.01 -9.53
CA GLU A 89 12.32 16.22 -9.77
C GLU A 89 13.82 15.92 -9.92
N GLU A 90 14.29 14.82 -9.33
CA GLU A 90 15.66 14.33 -9.48
C GLU A 90 15.81 13.18 -10.49
N GLY A 91 14.75 12.88 -11.25
CA GLY A 91 14.73 11.84 -12.29
C GLY A 91 14.63 10.41 -11.75
N ILE A 92 14.26 10.24 -10.48
CA ILE A 92 14.11 8.93 -9.81
C ILE A 92 12.64 8.51 -9.87
N ARG A 93 12.38 7.32 -10.42
CA ARG A 93 11.03 6.76 -10.55
C ARG A 93 10.60 6.00 -9.29
N VAL A 94 9.30 5.83 -9.09
CA VAL A 94 8.72 5.17 -7.92
C VAL A 94 8.02 3.88 -8.33
N VAL A 95 8.45 2.77 -7.71
CA VAL A 95 7.76 1.48 -7.80
C VAL A 95 7.01 1.25 -6.49
N MET A 96 5.73 0.92 -6.57
CA MET A 96 4.91 0.60 -5.41
C MET A 96 4.80 -0.91 -5.22
N ASP A 97 5.12 -1.40 -4.02
CA ASP A 97 4.77 -2.75 -3.60
C ASP A 97 3.27 -2.83 -3.30
N VAL A 98 2.55 -3.72 -3.99
CA VAL A 98 1.09 -3.86 -3.91
C VAL A 98 0.69 -5.27 -3.49
N VAL A 99 -0.26 -5.35 -2.56
CA VAL A 99 -0.64 -6.60 -1.86
C VAL A 99 -2.07 -7.02 -2.21
N TYR A 100 -2.38 -7.19 -3.49
CA TYR A 100 -3.75 -7.57 -3.92
C TYR A 100 -4.10 -9.04 -3.67
N ASN A 101 -3.16 -9.83 -3.15
CA ASN A 101 -3.29 -11.28 -3.06
C ASN A 101 -4.08 -11.75 -1.81
N HIS A 102 -4.16 -10.92 -0.77
CA HIS A 102 -4.95 -11.17 0.44
C HIS A 102 -5.35 -9.83 1.12
N THR A 103 -6.23 -9.88 2.10
CA THR A 103 -6.52 -8.78 3.05
C THR A 103 -6.13 -9.17 4.47
N TYR A 104 -5.90 -8.19 5.36
CA TYR A 104 -5.61 -8.49 6.77
C TYR A 104 -6.69 -9.37 7.43
N ASP A 105 -7.94 -8.96 7.31
CA ASP A 105 -9.09 -9.71 7.81
C ASP A 105 -9.75 -10.47 6.67
N THR A 106 -10.49 -11.53 7.00
CA THR A 106 -11.36 -12.23 6.05
C THR A 106 -12.83 -11.92 6.35
N GLU A 107 -13.37 -12.45 7.45
CA GLU A 107 -14.79 -12.31 7.80
C GLU A 107 -15.23 -10.87 8.00
N THR A 108 -14.39 -10.06 8.65
CA THR A 108 -14.63 -8.64 8.96
C THR A 108 -14.05 -7.68 7.94
N SER A 109 -13.52 -8.18 6.82
CA SER A 109 -13.04 -7.34 5.73
C SER A 109 -14.16 -6.53 5.09
N LEU A 110 -13.84 -5.36 4.54
CA LEU A 110 -14.81 -4.56 3.78
C LEU A 110 -15.41 -5.34 2.59
N PHE A 111 -14.61 -6.22 2.00
CA PHE A 111 -15.05 -7.08 0.90
C PHE A 111 -16.10 -8.10 1.33
N ASN A 112 -15.87 -8.83 2.42
CA ASN A 112 -16.82 -9.82 2.91
C ASN A 112 -18.07 -9.16 3.51
N LEU A 113 -17.93 -7.99 4.15
CA LEU A 113 -19.06 -7.20 4.63
C LEU A 113 -19.92 -6.66 3.48
N ALA A 114 -19.31 -6.31 2.33
CA ALA A 114 -20.03 -5.80 1.17
C ALA A 114 -20.74 -6.90 0.38
N VAL A 115 -20.04 -8.01 0.08
CA VAL A 115 -20.64 -9.19 -0.56
C VAL A 115 -20.01 -10.46 0.05
N PRO A 116 -20.71 -11.12 0.99
CA PRO A 116 -20.20 -12.29 1.68
C PRO A 116 -19.71 -13.38 0.74
N ASN A 117 -18.53 -13.94 1.03
CA ASN A 117 -17.88 -15.06 0.33
C ASN A 117 -17.58 -14.81 -1.17
N TYR A 118 -17.86 -13.63 -1.70
CA TYR A 118 -17.59 -13.35 -3.12
C TYR A 118 -16.12 -13.04 -3.36
N TYR A 119 -15.47 -12.25 -2.51
CA TYR A 119 -14.18 -11.64 -2.85
C TYR A 119 -12.96 -12.55 -2.63
N TYR A 120 -13.15 -13.66 -1.93
CA TYR A 120 -12.12 -14.62 -1.58
C TYR A 120 -12.33 -15.96 -2.31
N ARG A 121 -11.27 -16.75 -2.41
CA ARG A 121 -11.39 -18.16 -2.81
C ARG A 121 -11.84 -18.98 -1.61
N THR A 122 -12.71 -19.93 -1.90
CA THR A 122 -13.26 -20.86 -0.91
C THR A 122 -13.16 -22.28 -1.43
N ASP A 123 -13.02 -23.24 -0.53
CA ASP A 123 -13.10 -24.66 -0.87
C ASP A 123 -14.56 -25.13 -1.11
N GLU A 124 -14.75 -26.41 -1.36
CA GLU A 124 -16.08 -27.02 -1.59
C GLU A 124 -17.00 -26.95 -0.37
N GLU A 125 -16.44 -26.81 0.83
CA GLU A 125 -17.18 -26.68 2.09
C GLU A 125 -17.52 -25.22 2.42
N GLY A 126 -16.99 -24.26 1.64
CA GLY A 126 -17.19 -22.83 1.83
C GLY A 126 -16.19 -22.18 2.78
N ASN A 127 -15.15 -22.89 3.21
CA ASN A 127 -14.08 -22.32 4.02
C ASN A 127 -13.15 -21.48 3.13
N PHE A 128 -12.61 -20.38 3.66
CA PHE A 128 -11.60 -19.60 2.95
C PHE A 128 -10.31 -20.41 2.75
N THR A 129 -9.81 -20.43 1.52
CA THR A 129 -8.51 -21.05 1.23
C THR A 129 -7.36 -20.12 1.60
N ASN A 130 -6.17 -20.69 1.82
CA ASN A 130 -5.03 -19.96 2.40
C ASN A 130 -3.74 -20.08 1.57
N GLY A 131 -3.85 -19.90 0.25
CA GLY A 131 -2.68 -19.88 -0.65
C GLY A 131 -1.64 -18.81 -0.31
N SER A 132 -2.04 -17.71 0.34
CA SER A 132 -1.12 -16.66 0.81
C SER A 132 -0.34 -17.05 2.07
N GLY A 133 -0.85 -17.99 2.87
CA GLY A 133 -0.36 -18.27 4.22
C GLY A 133 -0.83 -17.26 5.27
N CYS A 134 -1.59 -16.23 4.89
CA CYS A 134 -2.04 -15.13 5.75
C CYS A 134 -3.52 -15.21 6.18
N GLY A 135 -4.20 -16.30 5.87
CA GLY A 135 -5.57 -16.62 6.32
C GLY A 135 -6.65 -16.50 5.23
N ASN A 136 -6.34 -15.90 4.08
CA ASN A 136 -7.22 -15.84 2.92
C ASN A 136 -6.42 -15.62 1.63
N GLU A 137 -7.07 -15.85 0.49
CA GLU A 137 -6.58 -15.40 -0.80
C GLU A 137 -7.72 -14.73 -1.60
N VAL A 138 -7.42 -13.57 -2.16
CA VAL A 138 -8.36 -12.79 -2.97
C VAL A 138 -8.57 -13.50 -4.31
N ALA A 139 -9.83 -13.67 -4.69
CA ALA A 139 -10.25 -14.41 -5.88
C ALA A 139 -10.12 -13.57 -7.17
N SER A 140 -8.90 -13.31 -7.62
CA SER A 140 -8.64 -12.46 -8.79
C SER A 140 -9.33 -12.93 -10.07
N GLU A 141 -9.66 -14.22 -10.17
CA GLU A 141 -10.36 -14.79 -11.31
C GLU A 141 -11.81 -14.29 -11.43
N LYS A 142 -12.40 -13.83 -10.32
CA LYS A 142 -13.77 -13.30 -10.27
C LYS A 142 -13.84 -11.92 -10.94
N PRO A 143 -14.83 -11.67 -11.82
CA PRO A 143 -14.85 -10.45 -12.65
C PRO A 143 -14.75 -9.14 -11.87
N MET A 144 -15.42 -9.02 -10.71
CA MET A 144 -15.40 -7.79 -9.93
C MET A 144 -14.11 -7.58 -9.14
N ILE A 145 -13.40 -8.65 -8.77
CA ILE A 145 -12.04 -8.54 -8.22
C ILE A 145 -11.07 -8.10 -9.29
N ARG A 146 -11.08 -8.78 -10.44
CA ARG A 146 -10.22 -8.43 -11.57
C ARG A 146 -10.38 -6.97 -11.94
N ARG A 147 -11.63 -6.49 -11.97
CA ARG A 147 -11.94 -5.07 -12.18
C ARG A 147 -11.38 -4.21 -11.06
N TYR A 148 -11.64 -4.54 -9.80
CA TYR A 148 -11.16 -3.77 -8.66
C TYR A 148 -9.63 -3.59 -8.66
N ILE A 149 -8.87 -4.67 -8.88
CA ILE A 149 -7.39 -4.62 -8.95
C ILE A 149 -6.95 -3.70 -10.08
N LYS A 150 -7.53 -3.85 -11.28
CA LYS A 150 -7.21 -2.98 -12.43
C LYS A 150 -7.54 -1.52 -12.16
N ASP A 151 -8.72 -1.24 -11.62
CA ASP A 151 -9.16 0.11 -11.29
C ASP A 151 -8.24 0.74 -10.22
N SER A 152 -7.81 -0.05 -9.22
CA SER A 152 -6.89 0.37 -8.18
C SER A 152 -5.49 0.69 -8.71
N VAL A 153 -4.90 -0.20 -9.52
CA VAL A 153 -3.59 0.03 -10.17
C VAL A 153 -3.62 1.26 -11.06
N VAL A 154 -4.69 1.42 -11.86
CA VAL A 154 -4.89 2.61 -12.71
C VAL A 154 -5.03 3.86 -11.86
N ASN A 155 -5.72 3.80 -10.73
CA ASN A 155 -5.83 4.92 -9.80
C ASN A 155 -4.45 5.32 -9.25
N TRP A 156 -3.66 4.38 -8.74
CA TRP A 156 -2.30 4.66 -8.26
C TRP A 156 -1.41 5.27 -9.36
N ALA A 157 -1.46 4.74 -10.58
CA ALA A 157 -0.69 5.26 -11.70
C ALA A 157 -1.14 6.67 -12.11
N LYS A 158 -2.44 6.95 -12.17
CA LYS A 158 -2.96 8.24 -12.66
C LYS A 158 -3.03 9.33 -11.60
N GLU A 159 -3.45 8.99 -10.39
CA GLU A 159 -3.68 9.96 -9.32
C GLU A 159 -2.39 10.30 -8.57
N TYR A 160 -1.49 9.33 -8.43
CA TYR A 160 -0.24 9.45 -7.67
C TYR A 160 1.02 9.38 -8.53
N HIS A 161 0.88 9.16 -9.85
CA HIS A 161 1.99 9.11 -10.80
C HIS A 161 3.02 8.02 -10.49
N ILE A 162 2.57 6.87 -10.00
CA ILE A 162 3.43 5.70 -9.77
C ILE A 162 3.94 5.14 -11.11
N ASP A 163 5.25 4.87 -11.19
CA ASP A 163 5.94 4.47 -12.42
C ASP A 163 5.97 2.95 -12.65
N GLY A 164 5.72 2.17 -11.60
CA GLY A 164 5.69 0.71 -11.67
C GLY A 164 5.13 0.06 -10.42
N PHE A 165 4.84 -1.23 -10.51
CA PHE A 165 4.25 -2.00 -9.43
C PHE A 165 5.02 -3.30 -9.23
N ARG A 166 5.37 -3.62 -7.98
CA ARG A 166 5.83 -4.94 -7.57
C ARG A 166 4.64 -5.65 -6.93
N PHE A 167 4.13 -6.69 -7.58
CA PHE A 167 3.01 -7.47 -7.06
C PHE A 167 3.50 -8.49 -6.04
N ASP A 168 3.07 -8.32 -4.80
CA ASP A 168 3.33 -9.28 -3.74
C ASP A 168 2.58 -10.61 -4.02
N LEU A 169 3.25 -11.73 -3.76
CA LEU A 169 2.77 -13.09 -4.06
C LEU A 169 2.09 -13.21 -5.44
N MET A 170 2.72 -12.65 -6.48
CA MET A 170 2.16 -12.56 -7.84
C MET A 170 1.65 -13.89 -8.41
N GLY A 171 2.19 -15.03 -7.95
CA GLY A 171 1.72 -16.37 -8.34
C GLY A 171 0.31 -16.74 -7.88
N LEU A 172 -0.33 -15.94 -7.01
CA LEU A 172 -1.72 -16.13 -6.58
C LEU A 172 -2.74 -15.43 -7.50
N HIS A 173 -2.27 -14.65 -8.48
CA HIS A 173 -3.12 -13.99 -9.47
C HIS A 173 -3.24 -14.86 -10.74
N ASP A 174 -4.43 -14.87 -11.35
CA ASP A 174 -4.76 -15.61 -12.59
C ASP A 174 -4.29 -14.93 -13.89
#